data_AF-A0A401Y9M6-F1
#
_entry.id   AF-A0A401Y9M6-F1
#
_cell.length_a   1.000
_cell.length_b   1.000
_cell.length_c   1.000
_cell.angle_alpha   90.00
_cell.angle_beta   90.00
_cell.angle_gamma   90.00
#
_symmetry.space_group_name_H-M   'P 1'
#
loop_
_entity.id
_entity.type
_entity.pdbx_description
1 polymer ?
#
loop_
_entity_poly.entity_id
_entity_poly.type
_entity_poly.pdbx_seq_one_letter_code
_entity_poly.pdbx_strand_id
1 'polypeptide(L)' 'MIGAERYERTEDRVTERNGTRPKLLVTKAGDIEVRILKLRKGSYFPSILEPRRRIDQGCTRW' A
#
# COMPACT_ATOMS: atom_id res chain seq x y z
N MET A 1 5.72 10.02 1.60
CA MET A 1 6.53 9.41 2.68
C MET A 1 5.97 9.90 4.03
N ILE A 2 5.96 9.08 5.09
CA ILE A 2 5.28 9.42 6.36
C ILE A 2 6.20 10.22 7.32
N GLY A 3 7.53 10.13 7.14
CA GLY A 3 8.52 10.91 7.89
C GLY A 3 8.74 10.47 9.34
N ALA A 4 8.08 9.40 9.78
CA ALA A 4 8.17 8.87 11.14
C ALA A 4 7.81 7.38 11.18
N GLU A 5 8.45 6.64 12.09
CA GLU A 5 8.13 5.26 12.45
C GLU A 5 6.84 5.17 13.27
N ARG A 6 6.40 3.92 13.50
CA ARG A 6 5.18 3.64 14.27
C ARG A 6 5.39 4.09 15.73
N TYR A 7 4.56 5.03 16.19
CA TYR A 7 4.61 5.66 17.53
C TYR A 7 5.77 6.61 17.79
N GLU A 8 6.61 6.89 16.79
CA GLU A 8 7.68 7.88 16.91
C GLU A 8 7.10 9.30 16.99
N ARG A 9 7.57 10.13 17.93
CA ARG A 9 7.16 11.53 18.03
C ARG A 9 8.27 12.39 17.42
N THR A 10 8.07 12.77 16.16
CA THR A 10 9.03 13.56 15.38
C THR A 10 8.30 14.74 14.76
N GLU A 11 8.95 15.90 14.73
CA GLU A 11 8.41 17.12 14.13
C GLU A 11 8.26 17.00 12.60
N ASP A 12 9.07 16.14 11.97
CA ASP A 12 9.00 15.77 10.54
C ASP A 12 7.81 14.86 10.18
N ARG A 13 6.96 14.46 11.14
CA ARG A 13 5.80 13.61 10.86
C ARG A 13 4.77 14.37 10.02
N VAL A 14 4.71 14.04 8.73
CA VAL A 14 3.80 14.69 7.79
C VAL A 14 2.37 14.12 7.85
N THR A 15 2.23 12.83 8.14
CA THR A 15 0.94 12.11 8.03
C THR A 15 0.85 10.96 9.03
N GLU A 16 -0.36 10.43 9.28
CA GLU A 16 -0.57 9.24 10.10
C GLU A 16 -1.35 8.16 9.34
N ARG A 17 -1.08 6.89 9.70
CA ARG A 17 -1.78 5.70 9.18
C ARG A 17 -3.18 5.63 9.80
N ASN A 18 -4.21 5.90 9.01
CA ASN A 18 -5.61 5.96 9.43
C ASN A 18 -6.42 4.77 8.89
N GLY A 19 -5.98 3.56 9.24
CA GLY A 19 -6.63 2.32 8.84
C GLY A 19 -6.17 1.76 7.49
N THR A 20 -6.92 0.78 6.98
CA THR A 20 -6.59 0.05 5.74
C THR A 20 -7.80 0.00 4.80
N ARG A 21 -7.56 -0.26 3.51
CA ARG A 21 -8.59 -0.75 2.59
C ARG A 21 -8.19 -2.13 2.07
N PRO A 22 -9.11 -3.10 2.02
CA PRO A 22 -8.86 -4.35 1.32
C PRO A 22 -8.80 -4.10 -0.19
N LYS A 23 -7.91 -4.80 -0.88
CA LYS A 23 -7.85 -4.88 -2.34
C LYS A 23 -7.52 -6.32 -2.72
N LEU A 24 -8.36 -6.91 -3.56
CA LEU A 24 -8.12 -8.24 -4.11
C LEU A 24 -7.10 -8.14 -5.24
N LEU A 25 -5.99 -8.86 -5.08
CA LEU A 25 -4.88 -8.95 -6.01
C LEU A 25 -4.83 -10.36 -6.58
N VAL A 26 -4.85 -10.48 -7.89
CA VAL A 26 -4.68 -11.76 -8.59
C VAL A 26 -3.18 -11.96 -8.79
N THR A 27 -2.61 -12.93 -8.08
CA THR A 27 -1.21 -13.34 -8.24
C THR A 27 -1.12 -14.66 -8.99
N LYS A 28 0.08 -15.05 -9.44
CA LYS A 28 0.28 -16.35 -10.08
C LYS A 28 -0.11 -17.54 -9.20
N ALA A 29 0.02 -17.39 -7.89
CA ALA A 29 -0.29 -18.43 -6.91
C ALA A 29 -1.77 -18.42 -6.49
N GLY A 30 -2.59 -17.51 -7.03
CA GLY A 30 -4.00 -17.34 -6.69
C GLY A 30 -4.35 -15.92 -6.23
N ASP A 31 -5.59 -15.75 -5.80
CA ASP A 31 -6.13 -14.48 -5.34
C ASP A 31 -5.70 -14.20 -3.90
N ILE A 32 -5.10 -13.04 -3.68
CA ILE A 32 -4.62 -12.57 -2.38
C ILE A 32 -5.33 -11.26 -2.02
N GLU A 33 -5.93 -11.20 -0.83
CA GLU A 33 -6.44 -9.95 -0.28
C GLU A 33 -5.32 -9.16 0.40
N VAL A 34 -4.97 -8.02 -0.19
CA VAL A 34 -3.97 -7.10 0.35
C VAL A 34 -4.64 -5.95 1.07
N ARG A 35 -4.17 -5.65 2.30
CA ARG A 35 -4.63 -4.51 3.07
C ARG A 35 -3.73 -3.31 2.82
N ILE A 36 -4.16 -2.40 1.96
CA ILE A 36 -3.38 -1.21 1.63
C ILE A 36 -3.67 -0.10 2.67
N LEU A 37 -2.63 0.55 3.21
CA LEU A 37 -2.73 1.58 4.27
C LEU A 37 -3.37 2.90 3.80
N LYS A 38 -4.42 3.36 4.48
CA LYS A 38 -5.03 4.69 4.26
C LYS A 38 -4.20 5.75 5.01
N LEU A 39 -3.79 6.81 4.32
CA LEU A 39 -3.18 7.98 4.95
C LEU A 39 -4.22 9.10 5.05
N ARG A 40 -4.12 9.94 6.09
CA ARG A 40 -5.00 11.13 6.24
C ARG A 40 -4.69 12.22 5.22
N LYS A 41 -3.41 12.35 4.84
CA LYS A 41 -2.92 13.29 3.84
C LYS A 41 -2.05 12.50 2.85
N GLY A 42 -2.29 12.67 1.56
CA GLY A 42 -1.61 11.93 0.49
C GLY A 42 -2.16 10.52 0.25
N SER A 43 -1.76 9.91 -0.87
CA SER A 43 -2.09 8.53 -1.21
C SER A 43 -0.85 7.65 -1.03
N TYR A 44 -1.01 6.52 -0.35
CA TYR A 44 0.03 5.49 -0.29
C TYR A 44 -0.36 4.32 -1.19
N PHE A 45 0.47 4.09 -2.20
CA PHE A 45 0.41 2.92 -3.05
C PHE A 45 1.80 2.27 -3.06
N PRO A 46 1.93 1.00 -2.66
CA PRO A 46 3.21 0.33 -2.74
C PRO A 46 3.61 0.19 -4.21
N SER A 47 4.87 0.50 -4.53
CA SER A 47 5.39 0.49 -5.90
C SER A 47 5.34 -0.89 -6.58
N ILE A 48 5.27 -1.97 -5.79
CA ILE A 48 5.09 -3.33 -6.29
C ILE A 48 3.70 -3.58 -6.88
N LEU A 49 2.73 -2.71 -6.56
CA LEU A 49 1.37 -2.78 -7.08
C LEU A 49 1.15 -1.67 -8.10
N GLU A 50 0.82 -2.02 -9.33
CA GLU A 50 0.42 -1.02 -10.31
C GLU A 50 -0.94 -0.38 -9.93
N PRO A 51 -1.05 0.96 -10.04
CA PRO A 51 -2.34 1.63 -9.90
C PRO A 51 -3.34 1.06 -10.91
N ARG A 52 -4.56 0.75 -10.45
CA ARG A 52 -5.70 0.23 -11.25
C ARG A 52 -5.55 -1.19 -11.82
N ARG A 53 -4.42 -1.88 -11.63
CA ARG A 53 -4.28 -3.29 -12.04
C ARG A 53 -4.69 -4.24 -10.92
N ARG A 54 -5.45 -5.29 -11.26
CA ARG A 54 -5.75 -6.41 -10.35
C ARG A 54 -4.67 -7.49 -10.40
N ILE A 55 -3.98 -7.62 -11.53
CA ILE A 55 -2.91 -8.60 -11.75
C ILE A 55 -1.59 -8.02 -11.21
N ASP A 56 -0.88 -8.82 -10.42
CA ASP A 56 0.45 -8.48 -9.92
C ASP A 56 1.49 -8.37 -11.06
N GLN A 57 2.45 -7.45 -10.94
CA GLN A 57 3.52 -7.30 -11.94
C GLN A 57 4.34 -8.59 -12.12
N GLY A 58 4.53 -9.39 -11.06
CA GLY A 58 5.19 -10.70 -11.11
C GLY A 58 4.44 -11.74 -11.95
N CYS A 59 3.14 -11.53 -12.21
CA CYS A 59 2.37 -12.35 -13.14
C CYS A 59 2.50 -11.88 -14.60
N THR A 60 2.87 -10.61 -14.83
CA THR A 60 2.95 -10.03 -16.18
C THR A 60 4.32 -10.15 -16.83
N ARG A 61 5.38 -10.35 -16.02
CA ARG A 61 6.75 -10.57 -16.51
C ARG A 61 6.98 -12.06 -16.71
N TRP A 62 6.40 -12.59 -17.79
CA TRP A 62 6.67 -13.92 -18.35
C TRP A 62 6.82 -13.79 -19.86
#